data_AF-A0A4R4Y995-F1
#
_entry.id   AF-A0A4R4Y995-F1
#
_cell.length_a   1.000
_cell.length_b   1.000
_cell.length_c   1.000
_cell.angle_alpha   90.00
_cell.angle_beta   90.00
_cell.angle_gamma   90.00
#
_symmetry.space_group_name_H-M   'P 1'
#
loop_
_entity.id
_entity.type
_entity.pdbx_description
1 polymer ?
#
loop_
_entity_poly.entity_id
_entity_poly.type
_entity_poly.pdbx_seq_one_letter_code
_entity_poly.pdbx_strand_id
1 'polypeptide(L)'
;MWRTLSDDARQAIRDLCDKHGARLYDYCRTELAAADAELAVAGAALTAHLYADRVVDPALRRAWLYSVARAHRAVVAKPASIGSWSRPGRMSELLPEALLSLDRPQRELLDLSVRHGLGDAEIAVIFELSPDEVRSVVTRAAAALEEWFAAIIAARSRDGCADLAARVSEWVSAPGRRARARIGRHIQSCATCRAAPRTMTAGALLRRLPITAPPGTLPNRLTSAQPLPGEGLLWRADGFPVQARLLLETGPSAPVQPGAGVMLSAPVADPTTATAGKPWSAAGAAAADQELPDPP
;
A
#
# COMPACT_ATOMS: atom_id res chain seq x y z
N MET A 1 -24.33 9.30 12.03
CA MET A 1 -23.50 8.90 13.17
C MET A 1 -22.82 10.07 13.87
N TRP A 2 -21.93 10.84 13.24
CA TRP A 2 -21.23 11.95 13.93
C TRP A 2 -22.15 12.94 14.66
N ARG A 3 -23.27 13.32 14.04
CA ARG A 3 -24.27 14.24 14.63
C ARG A 3 -25.02 13.67 15.84
N THR A 4 -25.03 12.35 16.02
CA THR A 4 -25.74 11.69 17.12
C THR A 4 -24.83 11.40 18.32
N LEU A 5 -23.53 11.71 18.23
CA LEU A 5 -22.58 11.59 19.33
C LEU A 5 -22.72 12.75 20.32
N SER A 6 -22.51 12.47 21.60
CA SER A 6 -22.41 13.51 22.64
C SER A 6 -21.28 14.49 22.34
N ASP A 7 -21.34 15.68 22.95
CA ASP A 7 -20.27 16.67 22.81
C ASP A 7 -18.92 16.14 23.30
N ASP A 8 -18.91 15.41 24.42
CA ASP A 8 -17.71 14.78 24.98
C ASP A 8 -17.10 13.75 24.01
N ALA A 9 -17.93 12.88 23.41
CA ALA A 9 -17.46 11.92 22.42
C ALA A 9 -16.87 12.62 21.19
N ARG A 10 -17.54 13.68 20.70
CA ARG A 10 -17.03 14.49 19.59
C ARG A 10 -15.72 15.18 19.94
N GLN A 11 -15.55 15.64 21.19
CA GLN A 11 -14.31 16.24 21.64
C GLN A 11 -13.17 15.22 21.72
N ALA A 12 -13.40 14.05 22.31
CA ALA A 12 -12.41 12.98 22.38
C ALA A 12 -11.91 12.55 21.00
N ILE A 13 -12.80 12.50 19.99
CA ILE A 13 -12.43 12.18 18.61
C ILE A 13 -11.59 13.30 17.98
N ARG A 14 -11.91 14.58 18.26
CA ARG A 14 -11.08 15.71 17.81
C ARG A 14 -9.69 15.65 18.42
N ASP A 15 -9.59 15.39 19.72
CA ASP A 15 -8.31 15.27 20.42
C ASP A 15 -7.45 14.13 19.84
N LEU A 16 -8.09 13.02 19.44
CA LEU A 16 -7.41 11.91 18.76
C LEU A 16 -6.87 12.34 17.38
N CYS A 17 -7.67 13.08 16.60
CA CYS A 17 -7.25 13.65 15.32
C CYS A 17 -6.10 14.65 15.51
N ASP A 18 -6.13 15.49 16.54
CA ASP A 18 -5.06 16.46 16.80
C ASP A 18 -3.76 15.75 17.18
N LYS A 19 -3.85 14.70 18.01
CA LYS A 19 -2.68 13.95 18.49
C LYS A 19 -2.06 13.04 17.42
N HIS A 20 -2.88 12.37 16.60
CA HIS A 20 -2.40 11.32 15.69
C HIS A 20 -2.65 11.62 14.20
N GLY A 21 -3.50 12.59 13.89
CA GLY A 21 -4.00 12.84 12.54
C GLY A 21 -2.90 13.13 11.52
N ALA A 22 -1.83 13.86 11.87
CA ALA A 22 -0.70 14.09 10.97
C ALA A 22 0.01 12.81 10.56
N ARG A 23 0.32 11.93 11.51
CA ARG A 23 1.00 10.67 11.21
C ARG A 23 0.10 9.70 10.44
N LEU A 24 -1.17 9.60 10.81
CA LEU A 24 -2.11 8.73 10.11
C LEU A 24 -2.45 9.27 8.71
N TYR A 25 -2.57 10.59 8.55
CA TYR A 25 -2.78 11.21 7.25
C TYR A 25 -1.58 10.98 6.34
N ASP A 26 -0.36 11.23 6.82
CA ASP A 26 0.85 10.99 6.04
C ASP A 26 0.93 9.55 5.55
N TYR A 27 0.67 8.58 6.45
CA TYR A 27 0.60 7.16 6.14
C TYR A 27 -0.49 6.84 5.11
N CYS A 28 -1.72 7.32 5.31
CA CYS A 28 -2.83 7.13 4.36
C CYS A 28 -2.52 7.70 2.98
N ARG A 29 -1.87 8.87 2.92
CA ARG A 29 -1.53 9.56 1.67
C ARG A 29 -0.55 8.83 0.78
N THR A 30 0.24 7.90 1.33
CA THR A 30 1.15 7.09 0.52
C THR A 30 0.44 6.23 -0.53
N GLU A 31 -0.85 5.93 -0.34
CA GLU A 31 -1.63 5.06 -1.23
C GLU A 31 -3.00 5.65 -1.63
N LEU A 32 -3.51 6.67 -0.93
CA LEU A 32 -4.80 7.31 -1.24
C LEU A 32 -4.63 8.76 -1.65
N ALA A 33 -5.51 9.29 -2.50
CA ALA A 33 -5.65 10.72 -2.80
C ALA A 33 -5.91 11.57 -1.53
N ALA A 34 -5.74 12.90 -1.62
CA ALA A 34 -5.83 13.79 -0.46
C ALA A 34 -7.15 13.66 0.32
N ALA A 35 -8.28 13.79 -0.36
CA ALA A 35 -9.61 13.70 0.25
C ALA A 35 -9.91 12.31 0.83
N ASP A 36 -9.51 11.25 0.11
CA ASP A 36 -9.69 9.87 0.54
C ASP A 36 -8.84 9.57 1.80
N ALA A 37 -7.62 10.10 1.88
CA ALA A 37 -6.78 9.94 3.06
C ALA A 37 -7.34 10.67 4.29
N GLU A 38 -7.90 11.88 4.13
CA GLU A 38 -8.61 12.54 5.24
C GLU A 38 -9.82 11.70 5.70
N LEU A 39 -10.58 11.14 4.76
CA LEU A 39 -11.73 10.29 5.06
C LEU A 39 -11.32 9.03 5.82
N ALA A 40 -10.23 8.38 5.41
CA ALA A 40 -9.69 7.22 6.10
C ALA A 40 -9.22 7.55 7.54
N VAL A 41 -8.59 8.70 7.75
CA VAL A 41 -8.20 9.16 9.09
C VAL A 41 -9.42 9.45 9.96
N ALA A 42 -10.44 10.12 9.41
CA ALA A 42 -11.68 10.39 10.13
C ALA A 42 -12.41 9.09 10.53
N GLY A 43 -12.49 8.11 9.62
CA GLY A 43 -13.04 6.79 9.90
C GLY A 43 -12.24 6.03 10.96
N ALA A 44 -10.91 6.11 10.89
CA ALA A 44 -10.03 5.51 11.89
C ALA A 44 -10.22 6.14 13.27
N ALA A 45 -10.40 7.46 13.35
CA ALA A 45 -10.65 8.14 14.61
C ALA A 45 -12.00 7.75 15.24
N LEU A 46 -13.05 7.64 14.42
CA LEU A 46 -14.36 7.12 14.86
C LEU A 46 -14.25 5.68 15.36
N THR A 47 -13.54 4.83 14.62
CA THR A 47 -13.34 3.41 14.99
C THR A 47 -12.55 3.28 16.28
N ALA A 48 -11.51 4.10 16.44
CA ALA A 48 -10.70 4.13 17.64
C ALA A 48 -11.50 4.53 18.86
N HIS A 49 -12.35 5.56 18.76
CA HIS A 49 -13.20 5.97 19.87
C HIS A 49 -14.18 4.87 20.32
N LEU A 50 -14.73 4.10 19.39
CA LEU A 50 -15.73 3.07 19.72
C LEU A 50 -15.10 1.76 20.22
N TYR A 51 -13.90 1.43 19.77
CA TYR A 51 -13.34 0.09 19.90
C TYR A 51 -11.94 0.05 20.50
N ALA A 52 -11.46 1.14 21.10
CA ALA A 52 -10.14 1.19 21.75
C ALA A 52 -9.96 0.09 22.82
N ASP A 53 -11.04 -0.28 23.52
CA ASP A 53 -11.01 -1.30 24.57
C ASP A 53 -10.77 -2.72 24.05
N ARG A 54 -10.80 -2.94 22.72
CA ARG A 54 -10.41 -4.22 22.12
C ARG A 54 -8.94 -4.54 22.31
N VAL A 55 -8.09 -3.54 22.52
CA VAL A 55 -6.66 -3.73 22.75
C VAL A 55 -6.34 -3.46 24.21
N VAL A 56 -6.17 -4.57 24.94
CA VAL A 56 -5.86 -4.56 26.38
C VAL A 56 -4.45 -4.02 26.62
N ASP A 57 -3.47 -4.45 25.82
CA ASP A 57 -2.07 -4.04 25.98
C ASP A 57 -1.86 -2.58 25.51
N PRO A 58 -1.55 -1.65 26.44
CA PRO A 58 -1.30 -0.25 26.07
C PRO A 58 -0.13 -0.07 25.10
N ALA A 59 0.88 -0.96 25.13
CA ALA A 59 2.03 -0.90 24.24
C ALA A 59 1.65 -1.12 22.77
N LEU A 60 0.55 -1.84 22.52
CA LEU A 60 0.07 -2.14 21.17
C LEU A 60 -0.93 -1.11 20.62
N ARG A 61 -1.37 -0.12 21.42
CA ARG A 61 -2.36 0.88 20.98
C ARG A 61 -1.91 1.68 19.76
N ARG A 62 -0.61 1.97 19.65
CA ARG A 62 -0.04 2.65 18.48
C ARG A 62 -0.15 1.75 17.25
N ALA A 63 0.33 0.51 17.34
CA ALA A 63 0.22 -0.47 16.26
C ALA A 63 -1.23 -0.68 15.82
N TRP A 64 -2.14 -0.78 16.79
CA TRP A 64 -3.56 -0.94 16.56
C TRP A 64 -4.15 0.25 15.78
N LEU A 65 -3.84 1.48 16.16
CA LEU A 65 -4.31 2.66 15.44
C LEU A 65 -3.84 2.68 13.98
N TYR A 66 -2.59 2.24 13.71
CA TYR A 66 -2.08 2.08 12.35
C TYR A 66 -2.80 0.94 11.59
N SER A 67 -3.10 -0.17 12.25
CA SER A 67 -3.86 -1.28 11.64
C SER A 67 -5.29 -0.86 11.27
N VAL A 68 -5.94 -0.05 12.10
CA VAL A 68 -7.26 0.53 11.84
C VAL A 68 -7.18 1.51 10.67
N ALA A 69 -6.18 2.40 10.64
CA ALA A 69 -5.95 3.28 9.50
C ALA A 69 -5.68 2.49 8.20
N ARG A 70 -4.94 1.38 8.28
CA ARG A 70 -4.69 0.48 7.15
C ARG A 70 -5.95 -0.19 6.63
N ALA A 71 -6.84 -0.64 7.52
CA ALA A 71 -8.14 -1.18 7.15
C ALA A 71 -9.03 -0.11 6.48
N HIS A 72 -9.07 1.11 7.03
CA HIS A 72 -9.76 2.24 6.40
C HIS A 72 -9.19 2.61 5.03
N ARG A 73 -7.87 2.51 4.84
CA ARG A 73 -7.25 2.70 3.52
C ARG A 73 -7.81 1.71 2.51
N ALA A 74 -7.97 0.45 2.89
CA ALA A 74 -8.54 -0.58 2.01
C ALA A 74 -10.02 -0.32 1.69
N VAL A 75 -10.81 0.14 2.67
CA VAL A 75 -12.24 0.45 2.48
C VAL A 75 -12.45 1.66 1.57
N VAL A 76 -11.63 2.71 1.73
CA VAL A 76 -11.78 3.97 0.99
C VAL A 76 -11.11 3.91 -0.39
N ALA A 77 -10.16 3.00 -0.61
CA ALA A 77 -9.41 2.90 -1.86
C ALA A 77 -10.33 2.75 -3.08
N LYS A 78 -10.17 3.66 -4.03
CA LYS A 78 -10.81 3.62 -5.36
C LYS A 78 -9.74 3.33 -6.42
N PRO A 79 -10.08 2.71 -7.57
CA PRO A 79 -9.11 2.45 -8.64
C PRO A 79 -8.35 3.69 -9.14
N ALA A 80 -8.99 4.87 -9.09
CA ALA A 80 -8.41 6.15 -9.48
C ALA A 80 -7.69 6.89 -8.33
N SER A 81 -7.70 6.35 -7.11
CA SER A 81 -7.04 6.98 -5.96
C SER A 81 -5.53 6.80 -6.08
N ILE A 82 -4.82 7.91 -6.32
CA ILE A 82 -3.37 7.90 -6.47
C ILE A 82 -2.74 8.48 -5.20
N GLY A 83 -2.02 7.62 -4.47
CA GLY A 83 -1.17 8.02 -3.37
C GLY A 83 -0.04 8.96 -3.81
N SER A 84 0.43 9.81 -2.91
CA SER A 84 1.57 10.68 -3.13
C SER A 84 2.62 10.45 -2.05
N TRP A 85 3.81 10.09 -2.51
CA TRP A 85 5.04 10.17 -1.74
C TRP A 85 5.70 11.55 -1.86
N SER A 86 5.28 12.36 -2.85
CA SER A 86 5.77 13.71 -3.10
C SER A 86 5.26 14.67 -2.02
N ARG A 87 6.20 15.39 -1.37
CA ARG A 87 5.94 16.37 -0.31
C ARG A 87 6.54 17.75 -0.70
N PRO A 88 6.00 18.88 -0.21
CA PRO A 88 6.58 20.20 -0.49
C PRO A 88 8.05 20.28 -0.03
N GLY A 89 8.99 20.58 -0.94
CA GLY A 89 10.43 20.69 -0.66
C GLY A 89 11.33 20.43 -1.88
N ARG A 90 12.48 21.15 -1.97
CA ARG A 90 13.23 21.39 -3.23
C ARG A 90 14.15 20.27 -3.77
N MET A 91 14.34 19.13 -3.10
CA MET A 91 15.38 18.14 -3.49
C MET A 91 14.91 16.69 -3.72
N SER A 92 13.60 16.38 -3.70
CA SER A 92 13.18 14.99 -3.47
C SER A 92 12.54 14.21 -4.62
N GLU A 93 12.38 14.72 -5.85
CA GLU A 93 11.58 14.02 -6.89
C GLU A 93 12.03 12.58 -7.18
N LEU A 94 13.32 12.28 -7.04
CA LEU A 94 13.85 10.93 -7.27
C LEU A 94 13.51 9.93 -6.15
N LEU A 95 13.30 10.41 -4.92
CA LEU A 95 13.09 9.56 -3.76
C LEU A 95 11.73 8.87 -3.74
N PRO A 96 10.59 9.56 -3.97
CA PRO A 96 9.31 8.93 -4.28
C PRO A 96 9.44 7.84 -5.35
N GLU A 97 10.18 8.11 -6.42
CA GLU A 97 10.28 7.21 -7.55
C GLU A 97 11.14 5.97 -7.25
N ALA A 98 12.22 6.15 -6.48
CA ALA A 98 13.01 5.07 -5.92
C ALA A 98 12.20 4.21 -4.96
N LEU A 99 11.42 4.81 -4.06
CA LEU A 99 10.51 4.09 -3.16
C LEU A 99 9.46 3.29 -3.96
N LEU A 100 8.92 3.89 -5.03
CA LEU A 100 7.99 3.20 -5.93
C LEU A 100 8.63 2.07 -6.74
N SER A 101 9.96 1.94 -6.76
CA SER A 101 10.66 0.78 -7.32
C SER A 101 10.66 -0.45 -6.40
N LEU A 102 10.45 -0.24 -5.09
CA LEU A 102 10.22 -1.32 -4.14
C LEU A 102 8.81 -1.90 -4.31
N ASP A 103 8.67 -3.19 -4.01
CA ASP A 103 7.35 -3.80 -3.95
C ASP A 103 6.49 -3.15 -2.86
N ARG A 104 5.18 -3.11 -3.09
CA ARG A 104 4.23 -2.39 -2.24
C ARG A 104 4.37 -2.74 -0.74
N PRO A 105 4.44 -4.02 -0.32
CA PRO A 105 4.60 -4.35 1.09
C PRO A 105 5.97 -3.91 1.65
N GLN A 106 7.04 -4.10 0.90
CA GLN A 106 8.39 -3.70 1.31
C GLN A 106 8.49 -2.19 1.56
N ARG A 107 7.92 -1.40 0.65
CA ARG A 107 7.82 0.06 0.79
C ARG A 107 7.02 0.46 2.02
N GLU A 108 5.89 -0.20 2.26
CA GLU A 108 5.02 0.09 3.41
C GLU A 108 5.71 -0.23 4.74
N LEU A 109 6.35 -1.41 4.87
CA LEU A 109 7.09 -1.79 6.08
C LEU A 109 8.26 -0.85 6.34
N LEU A 110 9.00 -0.45 5.30
CA LEU A 110 10.12 0.48 5.42
C LEU A 110 9.66 1.87 5.91
N ASP A 111 8.56 2.39 5.37
CA ASP A 111 8.00 3.68 5.80
C ASP A 111 7.49 3.64 7.24
N LEU A 112 6.80 2.54 7.62
CA LEU A 112 6.32 2.34 8.99
C LEU A 112 7.47 2.26 10.01
N SER A 113 8.54 1.53 9.67
CA SER A 113 9.72 1.39 10.51
C SER A 113 10.48 2.71 10.65
N VAL A 114 10.74 3.40 9.52
CA VAL A 114 11.68 4.54 9.51
C VAL A 114 10.99 5.88 9.77
N ARG A 115 9.94 6.22 9.02
CA ARG A 115 9.28 7.54 9.13
C ARG A 115 8.26 7.57 10.25
N HIS A 116 7.52 6.47 10.42
CA HIS A 116 6.53 6.37 11.48
C HIS A 116 7.09 5.84 12.80
N GLY A 117 8.26 5.21 12.79
CA GLY A 117 8.98 4.81 14.00
C GLY A 117 8.32 3.67 14.76
N LEU A 118 7.62 2.78 14.05
CA LEU A 118 7.09 1.55 14.64
C LEU A 118 8.21 0.52 14.77
N GLY A 119 8.28 -0.15 15.92
CA GLY A 119 9.21 -1.26 16.14
C GLY A 119 8.77 -2.53 15.42
N ASP A 120 9.68 -3.49 15.31
CA ASP A 120 9.43 -4.74 14.58
C ASP A 120 8.25 -5.52 15.15
N ALA A 121 8.08 -5.55 16.47
CA ALA A 121 6.95 -6.20 17.14
C ALA A 121 5.60 -5.52 16.84
N GLU A 122 5.58 -4.19 16.74
CA GLU A 122 4.36 -3.45 16.38
C GLU A 122 3.97 -3.69 14.93
N ILE A 123 4.95 -3.72 14.01
CA ILE A 123 4.70 -4.02 12.60
C ILE A 123 4.28 -5.49 12.45
N ALA A 124 4.91 -6.41 13.19
CA ALA A 124 4.61 -7.84 13.17
C ALA A 124 3.13 -8.12 13.44
N VAL A 125 2.56 -7.51 14.49
CA VAL A 125 1.13 -7.70 14.80
C VAL A 125 0.20 -7.11 13.73
N ILE A 126 0.58 -6.00 13.09
CA ILE A 126 -0.19 -5.39 11.99
C ILE A 126 -0.20 -6.32 10.78
N PHE A 127 0.94 -6.89 10.39
CA PHE A 127 1.08 -7.66 9.15
C PHE A 127 0.89 -9.16 9.32
N GLU A 128 0.64 -9.66 10.53
CA GLU A 128 0.56 -11.09 10.84
C GLU A 128 1.86 -11.83 10.48
N LEU A 129 3.00 -11.21 10.78
CA LEU A 129 4.34 -11.76 10.58
C LEU A 129 5.03 -11.96 11.93
N SER A 130 6.14 -12.70 11.94
CA SER A 130 7.09 -12.65 13.05
C SER A 130 7.92 -11.35 13.03
N PRO A 131 8.43 -10.88 14.19
CA PRO A 131 9.35 -9.73 14.24
C PRO A 131 10.62 -9.92 13.40
N ASP A 132 11.12 -11.15 13.27
CA ASP A 132 12.30 -11.46 12.48
C ASP A 132 12.03 -11.39 10.96
N GLU A 133 10.85 -11.82 10.52
CA GLU A 133 10.41 -11.62 9.13
C GLU A 133 10.27 -10.13 8.81
N VAL A 134 9.68 -9.34 9.71
CA VAL A 134 9.60 -7.88 9.56
C VAL A 134 11.00 -7.28 9.42
N ARG A 135 11.92 -7.62 10.34
CA ARG A 135 13.31 -7.15 10.30
C ARG A 135 13.96 -7.49 8.97
N SER A 136 13.84 -8.74 8.53
CA SER A 136 14.38 -9.20 7.25
C SER A 136 13.81 -8.43 6.05
N VAL A 137 12.50 -8.20 6.00
CA VAL A 137 11.85 -7.43 4.93
C VAL A 137 12.31 -5.97 4.94
N VAL A 138 12.35 -5.33 6.12
CA VAL A 138 12.79 -3.93 6.26
C VAL A 138 14.25 -3.77 5.85
N THR A 139 15.14 -4.66 6.29
CA THR A 139 16.56 -4.63 5.91
C THR A 139 16.75 -4.81 4.40
N ARG A 140 16.03 -5.74 3.77
CA ARG A 140 16.09 -5.91 2.31
C ARG A 140 15.55 -4.70 1.56
N ALA A 141 14.44 -4.12 2.02
CA ALA A 141 13.84 -2.93 1.43
C ALA A 141 14.79 -1.72 1.52
N ALA A 142 15.44 -1.55 2.68
CA ALA A 142 16.46 -0.52 2.88
C ALA A 142 17.65 -0.71 1.94
N ALA A 143 18.22 -1.93 1.87
CA ALA A 143 19.35 -2.23 1.01
C ALA A 143 19.04 -2.01 -0.49
N ALA A 144 17.83 -2.38 -0.94
CA ALA A 144 17.38 -2.15 -2.31
C ALA A 144 17.23 -0.65 -2.63
N LEU A 145 16.70 0.14 -1.70
CA LEU A 145 16.62 1.60 -1.86
C LEU A 145 18.02 2.24 -1.93
N GLU A 146 18.93 1.83 -1.04
CA GLU A 146 20.30 2.32 -1.00
C GLU A 146 21.09 1.96 -2.26
N GLU A 147 20.94 0.73 -2.76
CA GLU A 147 21.54 0.28 -4.02
C GLU A 147 21.01 1.09 -5.20
N TRP A 148 19.70 1.32 -5.26
CA TRP A 148 19.09 2.12 -6.31
C TRP A 148 19.67 3.54 -6.34
N PHE A 149 19.75 4.19 -5.17
CA PHE A 149 20.32 5.53 -5.06
C PHE A 149 21.81 5.57 -5.39
N ALA A 150 22.60 4.61 -4.89
CA ALA A 150 24.02 4.51 -5.15
C ALA A 150 24.29 4.42 -6.66
N ALA A 151 23.55 3.56 -7.37
CA ALA A 151 23.70 3.39 -8.81
C ALA A 151 23.35 4.68 -9.58
N ILE A 152 22.26 5.36 -9.22
CA ILE A 152 21.84 6.61 -9.86
C ILE A 152 22.83 7.74 -9.63
N ILE A 153 23.41 7.85 -8.43
CA ILE A 153 24.46 8.84 -8.13
C ILE A 153 25.73 8.51 -8.92
N ALA A 154 26.16 7.24 -8.92
CA ALA A 154 27.37 6.81 -9.62
C ALA A 154 27.25 6.99 -11.14
N ALA A 155 26.08 6.76 -11.73
CA ALA A 155 25.83 6.97 -13.16
C ALA A 155 26.02 8.42 -13.63
N ARG A 156 26.03 9.40 -12.71
CA ARG A 156 26.31 10.82 -13.03
C ARG A 156 27.80 11.13 -13.08
N SER A 157 28.65 10.24 -12.60
CA SER A 157 30.10 10.40 -12.65
C SER A 157 30.65 10.06 -14.04
N ARG A 158 31.85 10.56 -14.36
CA ARG A 158 32.50 10.35 -15.66
C ARG A 158 32.74 8.87 -15.98
N ASP A 159 33.06 8.08 -14.96
CA ASP A 159 33.33 6.64 -15.06
C ASP A 159 32.09 5.79 -14.66
N GLY A 160 30.92 6.44 -14.63
CA GLY A 160 29.64 5.82 -14.29
C GLY A 160 29.09 4.90 -15.38
N CYS A 161 27.99 4.21 -15.07
CA CYS A 161 27.31 3.36 -16.04
C CYS A 161 26.54 4.21 -17.08
N ALA A 162 27.06 4.28 -18.31
CA ALA A 162 26.44 5.03 -19.41
C ALA A 162 25.04 4.51 -19.78
N ASP A 163 24.82 3.19 -19.74
CA ASP A 163 23.51 2.58 -20.00
C ASP A 163 22.47 3.04 -18.95
N LEU A 164 22.86 3.08 -17.67
CA LEU A 164 21.98 3.59 -16.62
C LEU A 164 21.71 5.08 -16.83
N ALA A 165 22.72 5.87 -17.15
CA ALA A 165 22.56 7.31 -17.42
C ALA A 165 21.55 7.56 -18.55
N ALA A 166 21.63 6.80 -19.65
CA ALA A 166 20.68 6.88 -20.76
C ALA A 166 19.25 6.53 -20.32
N ARG A 167 19.08 5.45 -19.54
CA ARG A 167 17.76 5.03 -19.01
C ARG A 167 17.15 6.06 -18.06
N VAL A 168 17.98 6.69 -17.24
CA VAL A 168 17.55 7.76 -16.33
C VAL A 168 17.13 8.99 -17.13
N SER A 169 17.88 9.37 -18.17
CA SER A 169 17.52 10.47 -19.05
C SER A 169 16.16 10.24 -19.73
N GLU A 170 15.94 9.04 -20.30
CA GLU A 170 14.67 8.66 -20.90
C GLU A 170 13.52 8.69 -19.88
N TRP A 171 13.78 8.21 -18.67
CA TRP A 171 12.80 8.21 -17.59
C TRP A 171 12.44 9.63 -17.10
N VAL A 172 13.40 10.56 -17.04
CA VAL A 172 13.12 11.97 -16.72
C VAL A 172 12.22 12.61 -17.78
N SER A 173 12.43 12.27 -19.06
CA SER A 173 11.57 12.75 -20.16
C SER A 173 10.18 12.10 -20.20
N ALA A 174 10.06 10.85 -19.74
CA ALA A 174 8.82 10.08 -19.73
C ALA A 174 8.70 9.19 -18.48
N PRO A 175 8.37 9.77 -17.31
CA PRO A 175 8.31 9.02 -16.06
C PRO A 175 7.16 8.01 -16.08
N GLY A 176 7.39 6.83 -15.47
CA GLY A 176 6.35 5.82 -15.37
C GLY A 176 6.83 4.45 -14.88
N ARG A 177 5.86 3.58 -14.59
CA ARG A 177 6.10 2.23 -14.02
C ARG A 177 7.05 1.39 -14.87
N ARG A 178 6.89 1.42 -16.21
CA ARG A 178 7.72 0.64 -17.15
C ARG A 178 9.18 1.10 -17.14
N ALA A 179 9.40 2.42 -17.16
CA ALA A 179 10.74 3.00 -17.10
C ALA A 179 11.44 2.69 -15.77
N ARG A 180 10.73 2.85 -14.63
CA ARG A 180 11.25 2.44 -13.31
C ARG A 180 11.63 0.96 -13.25
N ALA A 181 10.79 0.08 -13.78
CA ALA A 181 11.08 -1.35 -13.80
C ALA A 181 12.30 -1.69 -14.68
N ARG A 182 12.50 -0.97 -15.79
CA ARG A 182 13.71 -1.10 -16.62
C ARG A 182 14.98 -0.66 -15.88
N ILE A 183 14.91 0.47 -15.17
CA ILE A 183 16.03 0.96 -14.34
C ILE A 183 16.36 -0.07 -13.25
N GLY A 184 15.37 -0.54 -12.49
CA GLY A 184 15.57 -1.52 -11.42
C GLY A 184 16.20 -2.83 -11.92
N ARG A 185 15.69 -3.39 -13.04
CA ARG A 185 16.28 -4.59 -13.65
C ARG A 185 17.73 -4.38 -14.07
N HIS A 186 18.04 -3.23 -14.66
CA HIS A 186 19.41 -2.92 -15.07
C HIS A 186 20.35 -2.82 -13.86
N ILE A 187 19.93 -2.14 -12.79
CA ILE A 187 20.72 -2.01 -11.56
C ILE A 187 21.03 -3.41 -10.99
N GLN A 188 20.05 -4.32 -11.00
CA GLN A 188 20.24 -5.70 -10.51
C GLN A 188 21.17 -6.55 -11.40
N SER A 189 21.25 -6.28 -12.71
CA SER A 189 22.04 -7.08 -13.66
C SER A 189 23.41 -6.49 -14.01
N CYS A 190 23.63 -5.19 -13.78
CA CYS A 190 24.85 -4.49 -14.16
C CYS A 190 25.89 -4.50 -13.03
N ALA A 191 27.07 -5.07 -13.28
CA ALA A 191 28.16 -5.13 -12.29
C ALA A 191 28.59 -3.73 -11.79
N THR A 192 28.71 -2.75 -12.69
CA THR A 192 29.06 -1.36 -12.34
C THR A 192 28.03 -0.73 -11.41
N CYS A 193 26.73 -0.94 -11.68
CA CYS A 193 25.66 -0.40 -10.84
C CYS A 193 25.65 -1.05 -9.45
N ARG A 194 25.81 -2.38 -9.37
CA ARG A 194 25.86 -3.11 -8.09
C ARG A 194 27.08 -2.78 -7.24
N ALA A 195 28.21 -2.48 -7.88
CA ALA A 195 29.44 -2.08 -7.24
C ALA A 195 29.46 -0.60 -6.81
N ALA A 196 28.40 0.17 -7.12
CA ALA A 196 28.34 1.59 -6.78
C ALA A 196 28.46 1.80 -5.25
N PRO A 197 29.27 2.76 -4.79
CA PRO A 197 29.45 3.03 -3.37
C PRO A 197 28.15 3.57 -2.76
N ARG A 198 27.71 2.95 -1.66
CA ARG A 198 26.54 3.38 -0.89
C ARG A 198 26.92 4.57 -0.01
N THR A 199 26.62 5.78 -0.46
CA THR A 199 26.96 7.04 0.23
C THR A 199 25.82 7.58 1.12
N MET A 200 24.63 6.99 1.03
CA MET A 200 23.43 7.40 1.76
C MET A 200 22.72 6.17 2.29
N THR A 201 22.22 6.22 3.52
CA THR A 201 21.38 5.17 4.10
C THR A 201 19.90 5.42 3.81
N ALA A 202 19.07 4.37 3.82
CA ALA A 202 17.62 4.49 3.70
C ALA A 202 17.07 5.43 4.78
N GLY A 203 17.55 5.31 6.02
CA GLY A 203 17.19 6.24 7.11
C GLY A 203 17.49 7.70 6.77
N ALA A 204 18.67 7.99 6.22
CA ALA A 204 19.04 9.36 5.81
C ALA A 204 18.19 9.88 4.65
N LEU A 205 17.83 9.01 3.70
CA LEU A 205 16.97 9.33 2.57
C LEU A 205 15.55 9.64 3.06
N LEU A 206 14.93 8.74 3.83
CA LEU A 206 13.54 8.90 4.29
C LEU A 206 13.37 10.06 5.28
N ARG A 207 14.40 10.46 6.03
CA ARG A 207 14.37 11.69 6.86
C ARG A 207 14.15 12.97 6.04
N ARG A 208 14.43 12.95 4.73
CA ARG A 208 14.13 14.08 3.83
C ARG A 208 12.66 14.16 3.41
N LEU A 209 11.83 13.21 3.83
CA LEU A 209 10.39 13.20 3.61
C LEU A 209 9.68 13.52 4.94
N PRO A 210 9.38 14.80 5.25
CA PRO A 210 8.71 15.15 6.50
C PRO A 210 7.32 14.53 6.58
N ILE A 211 6.83 14.30 7.81
CA ILE A 211 5.42 13.91 8.04
C ILE A 211 4.53 15.05 7.59
N THR A 212 3.60 14.75 6.68
CA THR A 212 2.68 15.73 6.12
C THR A 212 1.49 15.91 7.02
N ALA A 213 1.23 17.15 7.42
CA ALA A 213 0.01 17.51 8.13
C ALA A 213 -1.22 17.29 7.23
N PRO A 214 -2.38 16.91 7.81
CA PRO A 214 -3.61 16.89 7.05
C PRO A 214 -3.97 18.33 6.64
N PRO A 215 -4.72 18.52 5.54
CA PRO A 215 -5.38 19.78 5.29
C PRO A 215 -6.29 20.14 6.47
N GLY A 216 -6.57 21.43 6.68
CA GLY A 216 -7.49 21.90 7.72
C GLY A 216 -8.94 21.42 7.56
N THR A 217 -9.24 20.67 6.50
CA THR A 217 -10.56 20.10 6.19
C THR A 217 -10.82 18.73 6.82
N LEU A 218 -9.85 18.13 7.54
CA LEU A 218 -10.05 16.86 8.24
C LEU A 218 -11.29 16.85 9.16
N PRO A 219 -11.57 17.88 9.98
CA PRO A 219 -12.78 17.91 10.82
C PRO A 219 -14.09 17.80 10.02
N ASN A 220 -14.11 18.33 8.79
CA ASN A 220 -15.30 18.25 7.93
C ASN A 220 -15.58 16.80 7.51
N ARG A 221 -14.54 15.95 7.40
CA ARG A 221 -14.69 14.54 7.03
C ARG A 221 -15.33 13.70 8.12
N LEU A 222 -15.27 14.11 9.38
CA LEU A 222 -15.91 13.38 10.50
C LEU A 222 -17.42 13.22 10.29
N THR A 223 -18.06 14.17 9.61
CA THR A 223 -19.50 14.10 9.32
C THR A 223 -19.84 13.03 8.27
N SER A 224 -18.93 12.75 7.35
CA SER A 224 -19.14 11.81 6.23
C SER A 224 -18.50 10.44 6.46
N ALA A 225 -17.53 10.34 7.36
CA ALA A 225 -16.86 9.09 7.69
C ALA A 225 -17.79 8.12 8.42
N GLN A 226 -17.51 6.83 8.26
CA GLN A 226 -18.12 5.75 9.03
C GLN A 226 -17.02 4.97 9.75
N PRO A 227 -17.25 4.50 10.99
CA PRO A 227 -16.34 3.57 11.63
C PRO A 227 -16.37 2.22 10.91
N LEU A 228 -15.38 1.36 11.18
CA LEU A 228 -15.49 -0.05 10.82
C LEU A 228 -16.69 -0.68 11.57
N PRO A 229 -17.40 -1.63 10.97
CA PRO A 229 -18.42 -2.40 11.68
C PRO A 229 -17.85 -3.09 12.93
N GLY A 230 -18.57 -3.00 14.05
CA GLY A 230 -18.16 -3.61 15.32
C GLY A 230 -18.38 -5.13 15.38
N GLU A 231 -19.23 -5.68 14.53
CA GLU A 231 -19.57 -7.10 14.49
C GLU A 231 -19.08 -7.76 13.19
N GLY A 232 -18.81 -9.06 13.25
CA GLY A 232 -18.41 -9.88 12.10
C GLY A 232 -16.92 -10.19 12.02
N LEU A 233 -16.52 -10.87 10.94
CA LEU A 233 -15.17 -11.41 10.68
C LEU A 233 -14.09 -10.34 10.38
N LEU A 234 -14.38 -9.07 10.66
CA LEU A 234 -13.45 -7.96 10.45
C LEU A 234 -12.42 -7.81 11.57
N TRP A 235 -12.61 -8.52 12.70
CA TRP A 235 -11.73 -8.43 13.87
C TRP A 235 -11.12 -9.79 14.19
N ARG A 236 -9.82 -9.78 14.48
CA ARG A 236 -9.08 -10.91 15.03
C ARG A 236 -9.37 -11.06 16.53
N ALA A 237 -9.01 -12.23 17.06
CA ALA A 237 -9.18 -12.53 18.49
C ALA A 237 -8.40 -11.59 19.43
N ASP A 238 -7.31 -10.99 18.95
CA ASP A 238 -6.49 -10.01 19.69
C ASP A 238 -6.98 -8.56 19.55
N GLY A 239 -8.16 -8.35 18.93
CA GLY A 239 -8.76 -7.03 18.77
C GLY A 239 -8.24 -6.22 17.58
N PHE A 240 -7.28 -6.74 16.81
CA PHE A 240 -6.83 -6.09 15.58
C PHE A 240 -7.80 -6.33 14.42
N PRO A 241 -8.01 -5.35 13.52
CA PRO A 241 -8.77 -5.58 12.31
C PRO A 241 -8.03 -6.54 11.38
N VAL A 242 -8.76 -7.47 10.77
CA VAL A 242 -8.25 -8.36 9.73
C VAL A 242 -7.70 -7.53 8.58
N GLN A 243 -6.48 -7.84 8.16
CA GLN A 243 -5.77 -7.09 7.15
C GLN A 243 -5.85 -7.79 5.79
N ALA A 244 -6.04 -7.03 4.71
CA ALA A 244 -5.81 -7.55 3.38
C ALA A 244 -4.32 -7.95 3.26
N ARG A 245 -4.07 -9.26 3.06
CA ARG A 245 -2.72 -9.80 2.88
C ARG A 245 -2.23 -9.42 1.48
N LEU A 246 -1.17 -8.62 1.43
CA LEU A 246 -0.52 -8.18 0.19
C LEU A 246 0.89 -8.77 0.00
N LEU A 247 1.40 -9.44 1.04
CA LEU A 247 2.63 -10.21 0.95
C LEU A 247 2.26 -11.54 0.30
N LEU A 248 2.48 -11.64 -1.02
CA LEU A 248 2.56 -12.95 -1.65
C LEU A 248 3.79 -13.64 -1.06
N GLU A 249 3.61 -14.82 -0.50
CA GLU A 249 4.69 -15.67 -0.02
C GLU A 249 5.72 -15.81 -1.13
N THR A 250 6.89 -15.19 -0.97
CA THR A 250 8.07 -15.65 -1.69
C THR A 250 8.55 -16.86 -0.89
N GLY A 251 7.84 -17.98 -1.04
CA GLY A 251 8.27 -19.24 -0.47
C GLY A 251 9.72 -19.52 -0.92
N PRO A 252 10.55 -20.14 -0.07
CA PRO A 252 11.84 -20.63 -0.55
C PRO A 252 11.55 -21.56 -1.72
N SER A 253 12.12 -21.28 -2.89
CA SER A 253 12.03 -22.19 -4.03
C SER A 253 12.62 -23.53 -3.61
N ALA A 254 11.76 -24.47 -3.22
CA ALA A 254 12.17 -25.85 -3.04
C ALA A 254 12.71 -26.34 -4.38
N PRO A 255 13.86 -27.02 -4.41
CA PRO A 255 14.39 -27.53 -5.66
C PRO A 255 13.40 -28.56 -6.23
N VAL A 256 12.93 -28.30 -7.45
CA VAL A 256 12.19 -29.28 -8.25
C VAL A 256 13.10 -30.49 -8.42
N GLN A 257 12.80 -31.57 -7.70
CA GLN A 257 13.35 -32.89 -7.98
C GLN A 257 12.74 -33.34 -9.32
N PRO A 258 13.54 -33.81 -10.30
CA PRO A 258 12.99 -34.36 -11.52
C PRO A 258 12.29 -35.70 -11.20
N GLY A 259 10.96 -35.66 -11.17
CA GLY A 259 10.12 -36.84 -11.04
C GLY A 259 10.29 -37.74 -12.27
N ALA A 260 10.73 -38.97 -12.02
CA ALA A 260 10.81 -40.06 -12.97
C ALA A 260 9.49 -40.25 -13.72
N GLY A 261 9.62 -40.51 -15.02
CA GLY A 261 8.51 -40.57 -15.95
C GLY A 261 7.45 -41.60 -15.61
N VAL A 262 6.20 -41.19 -15.79
CA VAL A 262 5.11 -42.10 -16.11
C VAL A 262 4.35 -41.45 -17.27
N MET A 263 4.56 -41.98 -18.47
CA MET A 263 3.65 -41.74 -19.59
C MET A 263 2.35 -42.47 -19.28
N LEU A 264 1.22 -41.79 -19.44
CA LEU A 264 -0.06 -42.45 -19.72
C LEU A 264 -0.90 -41.53 -20.61
N SER A 265 -1.37 -42.15 -21.68
CA SER A 265 -1.88 -41.59 -22.92
C SER A 265 -3.21 -40.85 -22.79
N ALA A 266 -3.39 -39.86 -23.66
CA ALA A 266 -4.67 -39.25 -23.95
C ALA A 266 -5.58 -40.21 -24.76
N PRO A 267 -6.90 -40.07 -24.62
CA PRO A 267 -7.81 -40.28 -25.73
C PRO A 267 -8.58 -39.00 -26.06
N VAL A 268 -8.67 -38.73 -27.36
CA VAL A 268 -9.54 -37.73 -28.00
C VAL A 268 -10.86 -38.41 -28.35
N ALA A 269 -11.99 -37.76 -28.06
CA ALA A 269 -13.25 -37.93 -28.79
C ALA A 269 -14.19 -36.73 -28.56
N ASP A 270 -14.59 -36.06 -29.65
CA ASP A 270 -15.68 -35.06 -29.75
C ASP A 270 -17.08 -35.75 -29.87
N PRO A 271 -18.17 -35.09 -30.30
CA PRO A 271 -19.13 -34.33 -29.50
C PRO A 271 -20.58 -34.88 -29.59
N THR A 272 -21.54 -34.17 -28.98
CA THR A 272 -23.01 -34.17 -29.23
C THR A 272 -23.89 -35.06 -28.33
N THR A 273 -24.73 -34.46 -27.48
CA THR A 273 -26.22 -34.34 -27.62
C THR A 273 -26.87 -33.89 -26.31
N ALA A 274 -27.86 -33.01 -26.45
CA ALA A 274 -28.76 -32.44 -25.43
C ALA A 274 -29.79 -33.51 -24.94
N THR A 275 -30.69 -33.35 -23.96
CA THR A 275 -31.35 -32.24 -23.26
C THR A 275 -32.12 -32.80 -22.04
N ALA A 276 -32.63 -31.91 -21.18
CA ALA A 276 -33.83 -31.95 -20.31
C ALA A 276 -33.52 -31.89 -18.81
N GLY A 277 -34.04 -30.96 -18.00
CA GLY A 277 -35.04 -29.93 -18.26
C GLY A 277 -35.03 -28.83 -17.20
N LYS A 278 -35.66 -27.71 -17.56
CA LYS A 278 -36.14 -26.62 -16.69
C LYS A 278 -37.68 -26.75 -16.67
N PRO A 279 -38.41 -26.28 -15.64
CA PRO A 279 -38.79 -24.86 -15.67
C PRO A 279 -39.07 -24.20 -14.30
N TRP A 280 -38.72 -22.93 -14.18
CA TRP A 280 -39.60 -21.94 -13.54
C TRP A 280 -39.35 -20.58 -14.19
N SER A 281 -40.26 -20.28 -15.12
CA SER A 281 -40.83 -19.00 -15.55
C SER A 281 -41.02 -18.01 -14.39
N ALA A 282 -41.15 -16.69 -14.49
CA ALA A 282 -41.28 -15.74 -15.57
C ALA A 282 -41.36 -14.33 -14.94
N ALA A 283 -41.37 -13.35 -15.84
CA ALA A 283 -41.94 -12.00 -15.72
C ALA A 283 -41.05 -10.96 -15.01
N GLY A 284 -40.82 -9.78 -15.61
CA GLY A 284 -41.37 -9.21 -16.84
C GLY A 284 -41.21 -7.68 -16.81
N ALA A 285 -41.47 -7.08 -17.98
CA ALA A 285 -41.51 -5.64 -18.33
C ALA A 285 -40.13 -5.03 -18.68
N ALA A 286 -39.80 -4.82 -19.96
CA ALA A 286 -40.36 -3.86 -20.95
C ALA A 286 -39.83 -2.42 -20.70
N ALA A 287 -39.39 -1.63 -21.67
CA ALA A 287 -39.17 -1.80 -23.11
C ALA A 287 -38.33 -0.62 -23.66
N ALA A 288 -37.76 -0.85 -24.85
CA ALA A 288 -37.38 0.08 -25.95
C ALA A 288 -36.18 1.03 -25.74
N ASP A 289 -35.07 0.94 -26.49
CA ASP A 289 -34.88 1.14 -27.96
C ASP A 289 -35.42 2.51 -28.43
N GLN A 290 -34.76 3.35 -29.24
CA GLN A 290 -33.54 3.28 -30.04
C GLN A 290 -33.22 4.70 -30.55
N GLU A 291 -31.94 4.92 -30.88
CA GLU A 291 -31.36 5.76 -31.95
C GLU A 291 -31.86 7.20 -32.26
N LEU A 292 -30.86 8.10 -32.20
CA LEU A 292 -30.71 9.33 -32.99
C LEU A 292 -30.55 9.02 -34.50
N PRO A 293 -30.99 9.91 -35.40
CA PRO A 293 -30.02 10.84 -36.01
C PRO A 293 -30.55 12.27 -36.33
N ASP A 294 -29.73 13.27 -35.96
CA ASP A 294 -29.18 14.45 -36.67
C ASP A 294 -29.94 15.27 -37.77
N PRO A 295 -29.51 16.53 -38.00
CA PRO A 295 -30.38 17.71 -38.04
C PRO A 295 -30.54 18.34 -39.44
N PRO A 296 -31.19 19.51 -39.51
CA PRO A 296 -30.71 20.65 -40.28
C PRO A 296 -30.14 21.79 -39.41
#